data_AF-A0A255R554-F1
#
_entry.id   AF-A0A255R554-F1
#
_cell.length_a   1.000
_cell.length_b   1.000
_cell.length_c   1.000
_cell.angle_alpha   90.00
_cell.angle_beta   90.00
_cell.angle_gamma   90.00
#
_symmetry.space_group_name_H-M   'P 1'
#
loop_
_entity.id
_entity.type
_entity.pdbx_description
1 polymer ?
#
loop_
_entity_poly.entity_id
_entity_poly.type
_entity_poly.pdbx_seq_one_letter_code
_entity_poly.pdbx_strand_id
1 'polypeptide(L)'
;MNHQVRPVRLNHPDGKHYLEFNWDGLCFVHQLVAGNDILQSYNDLDEAAWPLSPPIQQLSVEEINDHDVALGVGCAGTSHWSLSVEPIESGYQFEWACRTKVAPEKLLSTYRRMAADGSTDGDTKATATAWSLLPQGKTVSANRDGMTSLAPDQSLDSAGTFQWTYRAVFLTGDDV
;
A
#
# COMPACT_ATOMS: atom_id res chain seq x y z
N MET A 1 8.37 25.24 11.09
CA MET A 1 8.17 24.34 12.24
C MET A 1 7.98 22.94 11.68
N ASN A 2 9.01 22.09 11.73
CA ASN A 2 8.88 20.69 11.32
C ASN A 2 8.14 19.94 12.43
N HIS A 3 6.84 19.72 12.27
CA HIS A 3 6.15 18.72 13.07
C HIS A 3 6.66 17.37 12.61
N GLN A 4 7.53 16.75 13.41
CA GLN A 4 7.93 15.37 13.19
C GLN A 4 6.68 14.50 13.44
N VAL A 5 6.00 14.13 12.37
CA VAL A 5 4.88 13.18 12.44
C VAL A 5 5.47 11.84 12.84
N ARG A 6 5.03 11.32 14.00
CA ARG A 6 5.47 9.98 14.43
C ARG A 6 4.92 8.95 13.45
N PRO A 7 5.67 7.88 13.16
CA PRO A 7 5.14 6.76 12.39
C PRO A 7 3.87 6.23 13.05
N VAL A 8 2.86 5.94 12.22
CA VAL A 8 1.62 5.27 12.65
C VAL A 8 1.78 3.79 12.35
N ARG A 9 1.50 2.93 13.33
CA ARG A 9 1.69 1.48 13.19
C ARG A 9 0.38 0.75 13.42
N LEU A 10 0.10 -0.19 12.54
CA LEU A 10 -0.97 -1.18 12.66
C LEU A 10 -0.33 -2.55 12.91
N ASN A 11 -0.43 -3.06 14.13
CA ASN A 11 0.18 -4.33 14.51
C ASN A 11 -0.65 -5.51 14.00
N HIS A 12 0.01 -6.57 13.54
CA HIS A 12 -0.67 -7.83 13.26
C HIS A 12 -0.90 -8.60 14.56
N PRO A 13 -2.02 -9.34 14.73
CA PRO A 13 -2.30 -10.11 15.94
C PRO A 13 -1.26 -11.19 16.29
N ASP A 14 -0.45 -11.62 15.32
CA ASP A 14 0.63 -12.59 15.57
C ASP A 14 1.84 -12.02 16.33
N GLY A 15 1.87 -10.70 16.55
CA GLY A 15 2.91 -9.99 17.28
C GLY A 15 4.28 -9.94 16.59
N LYS A 16 4.38 -10.40 15.34
CA LYS A 16 5.64 -10.46 14.58
C LYS A 16 5.62 -9.53 13.37
N HIS A 17 4.46 -9.42 12.73
CA HIS A 17 4.27 -8.61 11.55
C HIS A 17 3.62 -7.27 11.91
N TYR A 18 3.97 -6.23 11.16
CA TYR A 18 3.31 -4.95 11.30
C TYR A 18 3.29 -4.18 9.97
N LEU A 19 2.28 -3.33 9.82
CA LEU A 19 2.20 -2.31 8.79
C LEU A 19 2.55 -0.96 9.43
N GLU A 20 3.47 -0.22 8.84
CA GLU A 20 3.89 1.08 9.34
C GLU A 20 3.73 2.16 8.27
N PHE A 21 3.16 3.29 8.66
CA PHE A 21 2.96 4.48 7.84
C PHE A 21 3.91 5.58 8.31
N ASN A 22 4.75 6.05 7.40
CA ASN A 22 5.74 7.09 7.62
C ASN A 22 5.40 8.32 6.79
N TRP A 23 5.37 9.49 7.42
CA TRP A 23 5.19 10.75 6.71
C TRP A 23 6.49 11.11 5.98
N ASP A 24 6.46 11.24 4.66
CA ASP A 24 7.63 11.56 3.84
C ASP A 24 7.83 13.07 3.59
N GLY A 25 6.88 13.89 4.04
CA GLY A 25 6.83 15.32 3.78
C GLY A 25 5.60 15.75 2.98
N LEU A 26 5.08 14.86 2.13
CA LEU A 26 3.94 15.10 1.25
C LEU A 26 2.75 14.20 1.58
N CYS A 27 3.01 12.93 1.86
CA CYS A 27 2.00 11.93 2.20
C CYS A 27 2.59 10.84 3.11
N PHE A 28 1.72 9.93 3.55
CA PHE A 28 2.11 8.71 4.24
C PHE A 28 2.52 7.66 3.21
N VAL A 29 3.78 7.22 3.31
CA VAL A 29 4.31 6.02 2.66
C VAL A 29 4.19 4.87 3.65
N HIS A 30 3.77 3.70 3.18
CA HIS A 30 3.53 2.55 4.06
C HIS A 30 4.42 1.37 3.72
N GLN A 31 4.78 0.60 4.74
CA GLN A 31 5.65 -0.56 4.63
C GLN A 31 5.12 -1.74 5.44
N LEU A 32 5.05 -2.90 4.79
CA LEU A 32 4.78 -4.18 5.41
C LEU A 32 6.11 -4.77 5.89
N VAL A 33 6.20 -5.10 7.17
CA VAL A 33 7.45 -5.56 7.79
C VAL A 33 7.30 -6.98 8.31
N ALA A 34 8.20 -7.87 7.87
CA ALA A 34 8.34 -9.25 8.30
C ALA A 34 9.81 -9.56 8.64
N GLY A 35 10.21 -9.31 9.88
CA GLY A 35 11.62 -9.40 10.28
C GLY A 35 12.49 -8.44 9.46
N ASN A 36 13.31 -9.00 8.57
CA ASN A 36 14.20 -8.24 7.68
C ASN A 36 13.62 -8.01 6.27
N ASP A 37 12.48 -8.63 5.93
CA ASP A 37 11.80 -8.37 4.65
C ASP A 37 10.87 -7.16 4.78
N ILE A 38 11.05 -6.19 3.89
CA ILE A 38 10.24 -4.98 3.83
C ILE A 38 9.64 -4.84 2.44
N LEU A 39 8.32 -4.79 2.36
CA LEU A 39 7.59 -4.43 1.15
C LEU A 39 7.03 -3.03 1.33
N GLN A 40 7.61 -2.06 0.64
CA GLN A 40 7.32 -0.63 0.79
C GLN A 40 6.49 -0.12 -0.38
N SER A 41 5.48 0.71 -0.10
CA SER A 41 4.77 1.43 -1.16
C SER A 41 5.69 2.45 -1.82
N TYR A 42 5.57 2.55 -3.14
CA TYR A 42 6.39 3.45 -3.94
C TYR A 42 5.62 4.73 -4.20
N ASN A 43 6.08 5.82 -3.60
CA ASN A 43 5.64 7.17 -3.93
C ASN A 43 6.62 7.74 -4.98
N ASP A 44 6.12 8.14 -6.15
CA ASP A 44 6.89 8.99 -7.05
C ASP A 44 7.02 10.37 -6.39
N LEU A 45 8.25 10.87 -6.22
CA LEU A 45 8.53 12.16 -5.56
C LEU A 45 7.98 13.38 -6.34
N ASP A 46 7.27 13.15 -7.44
CA ASP A 46 6.67 14.15 -8.29
C ASP A 46 5.20 14.34 -7.88
N GLU A 47 4.74 15.60 -7.76
CA GLU A 47 3.34 15.96 -7.50
C GLU A 47 2.42 15.65 -8.71
N ALA A 48 2.47 14.41 -9.20
CA ALA A 48 1.70 13.93 -10.33
C ALA A 48 0.20 13.90 -10.00
N ALA A 49 -0.65 14.25 -10.97
CA ALA A 49 -2.09 14.12 -10.84
C ALA A 49 -2.53 12.65 -10.66
N TRP A 50 -1.71 11.72 -11.16
CA TRP A 50 -1.90 10.27 -11.08
C TRP A 50 -0.59 9.65 -10.58
N PRO A 51 -0.35 9.60 -9.26
CA PRO A 51 0.88 9.04 -8.71
C PRO A 51 0.91 7.52 -8.84
N LEU A 52 2.08 6.91 -8.62
CA LEU A 52 2.26 5.45 -8.64
C LEU A 52 1.72 4.75 -7.39
N SER A 53 1.49 5.49 -6.31
CA SER A 53 0.71 5.07 -5.15
C SER A 53 -0.19 6.20 -4.66
N PRO A 54 -1.32 5.90 -3.99
CA PRO A 54 -2.24 6.94 -3.54
C PRO A 54 -1.60 7.85 -2.47
N PRO A 55 -1.74 9.17 -2.57
CA PRO A 55 -1.08 10.11 -1.67
C PRO A 55 -1.92 10.33 -0.40
N ILE A 56 -1.88 9.40 0.55
CA ILE A 56 -2.63 9.52 1.81
C ILE A 56 -2.04 10.64 2.67
N GLN A 57 -2.82 11.69 2.95
CA GLN A 57 -2.37 12.89 3.65
C GLN A 57 -2.85 12.94 5.11
N GLN A 58 -3.96 12.27 5.39
CA GLN A 58 -4.51 12.11 6.72
C GLN A 58 -4.74 10.64 6.99
N LEU A 59 -4.39 10.19 8.18
CA LEU A 59 -4.45 8.79 8.60
C LEU A 59 -4.89 8.73 10.06
N SER A 60 -5.83 7.85 10.37
CA SER A 60 -6.15 7.44 11.74
C SER A 60 -6.15 5.91 11.86
N VAL A 61 -5.97 5.42 13.08
CA VAL A 61 -6.18 4.00 13.42
C VAL A 61 -7.33 4.00 14.41
N GLU A 62 -8.39 3.28 14.07
CA GLU A 62 -9.61 3.18 14.86
C GLU A 62 -9.85 1.72 15.23
N GLU A 63 -10.43 1.46 16.40
CA GLU A 63 -10.88 0.13 16.78
C GLU A 63 -12.28 -0.11 16.15
N ILE A 64 -12.39 -1.12 15.29
CA ILE A 64 -13.64 -1.53 14.64
C ILE A 64 -13.80 -3.03 14.85
N ASN A 65 -14.92 -3.48 15.43
CA ASN A 65 -15.18 -4.90 15.72
C ASN A 65 -13.99 -5.60 16.43
N ASP A 66 -13.48 -4.98 17.51
CA ASP A 66 -12.39 -5.49 18.36
C ASP A 66 -11.02 -5.67 17.66
N HIS A 67 -10.79 -4.98 16.53
CA HIS A 67 -9.47 -4.92 15.90
C HIS A 67 -9.16 -3.51 15.38
N ASP A 68 -7.87 -3.18 15.35
CA ASP A 68 -7.39 -1.92 14.79
C ASP A 68 -7.56 -1.90 13.26
N VAL A 69 -8.08 -0.80 12.72
CA VAL A 69 -8.24 -0.54 11.30
C VAL A 69 -7.62 0.82 10.98
N ALA A 70 -6.71 0.85 10.00
CA ALA A 70 -6.12 2.09 9.50
C ALA A 70 -7.02 2.70 8.43
N LEU A 71 -7.46 3.94 8.64
CA LEU A 71 -8.29 4.70 7.72
C LEU A 71 -7.51 5.90 7.20
N GLY A 72 -7.37 6.00 5.88
CA GLY A 72 -6.60 7.04 5.22
C GLY A 72 -7.42 7.83 4.21
N VAL A 73 -7.17 9.13 4.09
CA VAL A 73 -7.68 9.96 3.00
C VAL A 73 -6.59 10.86 2.44
N GLY A 74 -6.70 11.21 1.17
CA GLY A 74 -5.73 12.03 0.48
C GLY A 74 -6.23 12.57 -0.86
N CYS A 75 -5.43 13.43 -1.47
CA CYS A 75 -5.75 14.09 -2.73
C CYS A 75 -4.54 14.17 -3.66
N ALA A 76 -4.78 13.97 -4.96
CA ALA A 76 -3.84 14.32 -6.03
C ALA A 76 -4.63 15.00 -7.15
N GLY A 77 -4.20 16.19 -7.57
CA GLY A 77 -4.94 17.03 -8.51
C GLY A 77 -6.38 17.27 -8.05
N THR A 78 -7.36 16.79 -8.83
CA THR A 78 -8.80 16.90 -8.51
C THR A 78 -9.42 15.64 -7.93
N SER A 79 -8.61 14.61 -7.64
CA SER A 79 -9.06 13.28 -7.27
C SER A 79 -8.94 13.07 -5.76
N HIS A 80 -9.96 12.43 -5.19
CA HIS A 80 -10.01 12.09 -3.77
C HIS A 80 -9.72 10.60 -3.59
N TRP A 81 -8.79 10.28 -2.71
CA TRP A 81 -8.35 8.92 -2.41
C TRP A 81 -8.75 8.56 -0.99
N SER A 82 -9.20 7.33 -0.81
CA SER A 82 -9.45 6.75 0.51
C SER A 82 -8.86 5.36 0.62
N LEU A 83 -8.45 5.01 1.83
CA LEU A 83 -7.83 3.75 2.22
C LEU A 83 -8.55 3.20 3.45
N SER A 84 -8.81 1.89 3.44
CA SER A 84 -9.00 1.10 4.65
C SER A 84 -7.98 -0.04 4.65
N VAL A 85 -7.33 -0.28 5.79
CA VAL A 85 -6.48 -1.45 6.01
C VAL A 85 -6.81 -2.11 7.33
N GLU A 86 -7.10 -3.40 7.29
CA GLU A 86 -7.38 -4.21 8.46
C GLU A 86 -6.46 -5.45 8.50
N PRO A 87 -6.06 -5.92 9.69
CA PRO A 87 -5.41 -7.20 9.82
C PRO A 87 -6.37 -8.34 9.47
N ILE A 88 -5.86 -9.37 8.80
CA ILE A 88 -6.52 -10.64 8.52
C ILE A 88 -5.62 -11.78 9.02
N GLU A 89 -6.13 -13.01 9.13
CA GLU A 89 -5.37 -14.13 9.69
C GLU A 89 -3.94 -14.30 9.14
N SER A 90 -3.76 -14.11 7.84
CA SER A 90 -2.48 -14.28 7.14
C SER A 90 -1.81 -12.97 6.71
N GLY A 91 -2.20 -11.81 7.26
CA GLY A 91 -1.58 -10.53 6.92
C GLY A 91 -2.54 -9.35 6.98
N TYR A 92 -2.69 -8.60 5.88
CA TYR A 92 -3.51 -7.39 5.82
C TYR A 92 -4.39 -7.35 4.59
N GLN A 93 -5.62 -6.87 4.74
CA GLN A 93 -6.51 -6.54 3.63
C GLN A 93 -6.49 -5.03 3.38
N PHE A 94 -6.16 -4.65 2.14
CA PHE A 94 -6.17 -3.26 1.68
C PHE A 94 -7.38 -3.03 0.80
N GLU A 95 -8.12 -1.97 1.08
CA GLU A 95 -9.22 -1.47 0.26
C GLU A 95 -8.95 -0.02 -0.13
N TRP A 96 -8.86 0.22 -1.42
CA TRP A 96 -8.68 1.54 -1.97
C TRP A 96 -9.92 1.99 -2.71
N ALA A 97 -10.20 3.30 -2.62
CA ALA A 97 -11.09 3.96 -3.56
C ALA A 97 -10.48 5.27 -4.04
N CYS A 98 -10.71 5.59 -5.31
CA CYS A 98 -10.37 6.87 -5.89
C CYS A 98 -11.59 7.44 -6.60
N ARG A 99 -12.04 8.62 -6.19
CA ARG A 99 -13.08 9.39 -6.87
C ARG A 99 -12.43 10.46 -7.73
N THR A 100 -12.66 10.36 -9.04
CA THR A 100 -12.10 11.27 -10.05
C THR A 100 -13.18 12.16 -10.66
N LYS A 101 -12.80 13.35 -11.11
CA LYS A 101 -13.67 14.26 -11.89
C LYS A 101 -13.45 14.17 -13.40
N VAL A 102 -12.37 13.51 -13.81
CA VAL A 102 -11.97 13.26 -15.19
C VAL A 102 -11.52 11.81 -15.32
N ALA A 103 -11.42 11.30 -16.55
CA ALA A 103 -10.83 10.01 -16.85
C ALA A 103 -9.39 9.94 -16.29
N PRO A 104 -9.07 9.00 -15.37
CA PRO A 104 -7.71 8.86 -14.88
C PRO A 104 -6.80 8.21 -15.91
N GLU A 105 -5.54 8.64 -15.98
CA GLU A 105 -4.55 7.99 -16.85
C GLU A 105 -4.10 6.63 -16.27
N LYS A 106 -3.97 6.58 -14.95
CA LYS A 106 -3.63 5.38 -14.18
C LYS A 106 -4.14 5.53 -12.75
N LEU A 107 -4.44 4.40 -12.12
CA LEU A 107 -4.76 4.28 -10.70
C LEU A 107 -4.01 3.07 -10.17
N LEU A 108 -3.05 3.29 -9.28
CA LEU A 108 -2.12 2.25 -8.86
C LEU A 108 -1.89 2.29 -7.35
N SER A 109 -1.66 1.12 -6.78
CA SER A 109 -0.89 0.92 -5.54
C SER A 109 0.37 0.16 -5.92
N THR A 110 1.52 0.82 -5.89
CA THR A 110 2.80 0.24 -6.34
C THR A 110 3.68 -0.07 -5.15
N TYR A 111 4.33 -1.22 -5.19
CA TYR A 111 5.21 -1.69 -4.13
C TYR A 111 6.56 -2.08 -4.71
N ARG A 112 7.59 -1.81 -3.91
CA ARG A 112 8.95 -2.29 -4.14
C ARG A 112 9.43 -3.03 -2.89
N ARG A 113 10.21 -4.08 -3.12
CA ARG A 113 10.91 -4.76 -2.03
C ARG A 113 12.17 -3.98 -1.68
N MET A 114 12.41 -3.82 -0.39
CA MET A 114 13.60 -3.15 0.15
C MET A 114 14.46 -4.20 0.84
N ALA A 115 15.78 -4.09 0.69
CA ALA A 115 16.71 -4.87 1.48
C ALA A 115 16.63 -4.45 2.96
N ALA A 116 17.08 -5.33 3.85
CA ALA A 116 17.04 -5.11 5.30
C ALA A 116 17.82 -3.86 5.76
N ASP A 117 18.80 -3.41 4.97
CA ASP A 117 19.58 -2.20 5.22
C ASP A 117 18.97 -0.92 4.60
N GLY A 118 17.76 -1.04 4.03
CA GLY A 118 17.06 0.04 3.35
C GLY A 118 17.56 0.34 1.94
N SER A 119 18.49 -0.46 1.39
CA SER A 119 18.89 -0.33 -0.01
C SER A 119 17.87 -0.95 -0.97
N THR A 120 17.81 -0.43 -2.19
CA THR A 120 17.08 -1.05 -3.29
C THR A 120 17.95 -2.19 -3.82
N ASP A 121 17.53 -3.42 -3.57
CA ASP A 121 18.33 -4.58 -3.93
C ASP A 121 18.41 -4.73 -5.45
N GLY A 122 19.57 -4.38 -6.01
CA GLY A 122 19.82 -4.42 -7.45
C GLY A 122 20.23 -5.79 -7.97
N ASP A 123 20.53 -6.76 -7.10
CA ASP A 123 21.12 -8.04 -7.54
C ASP A 123 21.01 -9.24 -6.57
N THR A 124 20.22 -9.17 -5.50
CA THR A 124 20.02 -10.39 -4.68
C THR A 124 19.08 -11.36 -5.39
N LYS A 125 19.61 -12.54 -5.70
CA LYS A 125 18.83 -13.77 -5.90
C LYS A 125 17.67 -13.78 -4.91
N ALA A 126 16.44 -13.80 -5.42
CA ALA A 126 15.20 -13.83 -4.66
C ALA A 126 15.28 -14.89 -3.55
N THR A 127 15.63 -14.46 -2.34
CA THR A 127 15.33 -15.22 -1.13
C THR A 127 13.82 -15.28 -1.03
N ALA A 128 13.27 -16.43 -0.64
CA ALA A 128 11.84 -16.63 -0.46
C ALA A 128 11.20 -15.41 0.21
N THR A 129 10.23 -14.83 -0.48
CA THR A 129 9.68 -13.52 -0.17
C THR A 129 8.71 -13.64 1.00
N ALA A 130 8.90 -12.90 2.10
CA ALA A 130 7.99 -13.04 3.23
C ALA A 130 6.59 -12.53 2.89
N TRP A 131 6.45 -11.53 2.02
CA TRP A 131 5.14 -11.00 1.57
C TRP A 131 4.79 -11.36 0.14
N SER A 132 3.52 -11.74 -0.06
CA SER A 132 2.84 -11.85 -1.36
C SER A 132 1.64 -10.91 -1.46
N LEU A 133 1.49 -10.23 -2.59
CA LEU A 133 0.34 -9.38 -2.88
C LEU A 133 -0.66 -10.15 -3.74
N LEU A 134 -1.85 -10.40 -3.20
CA LEU A 134 -2.91 -11.19 -3.81
C LEU A 134 -4.08 -10.29 -4.21
N PRO A 135 -4.25 -9.96 -5.50
CA PRO A 135 -5.42 -9.22 -5.99
C PRO A 135 -6.73 -9.89 -5.58
N GLN A 136 -7.74 -9.11 -5.22
CA GLN A 136 -9.07 -9.58 -4.89
C GLN A 136 -10.12 -8.88 -5.77
N GLY A 137 -11.21 -9.59 -6.07
CA GLY A 137 -12.33 -9.03 -6.82
C GLY A 137 -11.91 -8.46 -8.18
N LYS A 138 -12.28 -7.19 -8.43
CA LYS A 138 -11.92 -6.45 -9.65
C LYS A 138 -10.59 -5.72 -9.50
N THR A 139 -9.54 -6.48 -9.24
CA THR A 139 -8.18 -5.96 -9.08
C THR A 139 -7.24 -6.74 -9.97
N VAL A 140 -6.42 -6.03 -10.74
CA VAL A 140 -5.35 -6.62 -11.56
C VAL A 140 -3.99 -6.34 -10.94
N SER A 141 -3.02 -7.22 -11.18
CA SER A 141 -1.62 -7.00 -10.80
C SER A 141 -0.71 -7.06 -12.01
N ALA A 142 0.36 -6.27 -11.95
CA ALA A 142 1.44 -6.30 -12.92
C ALA A 142 2.79 -6.25 -12.18
N ASN A 143 3.77 -7.00 -12.68
CA ASN A 143 5.14 -6.93 -12.20
C ASN A 143 6.02 -6.35 -13.30
N ARG A 144 6.77 -5.29 -12.97
CA ARG A 144 7.67 -4.61 -13.90
C ARG A 144 8.87 -4.07 -13.14
N ASP A 145 10.08 -4.35 -13.62
CA ASP A 145 11.33 -3.80 -13.10
C ASP A 145 11.49 -3.95 -11.57
N GLY A 146 11.09 -5.11 -11.03
CA GLY A 146 11.15 -5.40 -9.59
C GLY A 146 10.07 -4.73 -8.74
N MET A 147 9.11 -4.04 -9.36
CA MET A 147 7.96 -3.46 -8.70
C MET A 147 6.69 -4.24 -9.01
N THR A 148 5.82 -4.35 -8.01
CA THR A 148 4.47 -4.91 -8.14
C THR A 148 3.46 -3.78 -8.05
N SER A 149 2.63 -3.61 -9.08
CA SER A 149 1.54 -2.63 -9.08
C SER A 149 0.18 -3.33 -9.08
N LEU A 150 -0.76 -2.77 -8.33
CA LEU A 150 -2.15 -3.21 -8.23
C LEU A 150 -3.06 -2.10 -8.72
N ALA A 151 -4.10 -2.44 -9.48
CA ALA A 151 -4.99 -1.48 -10.12
C ALA A 151 -6.44 -2.00 -10.16
N PRO A 152 -7.45 -1.13 -10.29
CA PRO A 152 -8.82 -1.58 -10.56
C PRO A 152 -8.90 -2.25 -11.94
N ASP A 153 -9.63 -3.36 -12.01
CA ASP A 153 -10.00 -4.05 -13.24
C ASP A 153 -11.25 -3.40 -13.85
N GLN A 154 -11.12 -2.11 -14.17
CA GLN A 154 -12.17 -1.30 -14.79
C GLN A 154 -11.55 -0.38 -15.84
N SER A 155 -12.28 -0.13 -16.93
CA SER A 155 -11.92 0.90 -17.91
C SER A 155 -11.82 2.28 -17.24
N LEU A 156 -10.73 2.99 -17.51
CA LEU A 156 -10.46 4.33 -16.98
C LEU A 156 -10.91 5.45 -17.93
N ASP A 157 -11.85 5.16 -18.84
CA ASP A 157 -12.30 6.06 -19.91
C ASP A 157 -13.18 7.24 -19.47
N SER A 158 -13.57 7.28 -18.20
CA SER A 158 -14.53 8.25 -17.68
C SER A 158 -14.26 8.62 -16.23
N ALA A 159 -14.87 9.72 -15.78
CA ALA A 159 -14.86 10.10 -14.38
C ALA A 159 -15.73 9.13 -13.55
N GLY A 160 -15.37 8.89 -12.30
CA GLY A 160 -16.15 7.99 -11.45
C GLY A 160 -15.48 7.69 -10.13
N THR A 161 -15.98 6.65 -9.46
CA THR A 161 -15.33 6.05 -8.30
C THR A 161 -14.79 4.70 -8.74
N PHE A 162 -13.49 4.52 -8.57
CA PHE A 162 -12.78 3.28 -8.84
C PHE A 162 -12.35 2.67 -7.52
N GLN A 163 -12.42 1.35 -7.43
CA GLN A 163 -12.09 0.60 -6.22
C GLN A 163 -11.26 -0.62 -6.58
N TRP A 164 -10.29 -0.92 -5.74
CA TRP A 164 -9.51 -2.14 -5.85
C TRP A 164 -9.10 -2.61 -4.46
N THR A 165 -9.02 -3.92 -4.32
CA THR A 165 -8.82 -4.62 -3.05
C THR A 165 -7.78 -5.70 -3.26
N TYR A 166 -6.91 -5.87 -2.28
CA TYR A 166 -5.94 -6.95 -2.29
C TYR A 166 -5.55 -7.34 -0.89
N ARG A 167 -4.97 -8.53 -0.76
CA ARG A 167 -4.39 -9.01 0.48
C ARG A 167 -2.88 -8.99 0.37
N ALA A 168 -2.22 -8.39 1.34
CA ALA A 168 -0.79 -8.61 1.56
C ALA A 168 -0.66 -9.74 2.58
N VAL A 169 -0.25 -10.92 2.13
CA VAL A 169 -0.14 -12.10 2.99
C VAL A 169 1.31 -12.44 3.26
N PHE A 170 1.62 -12.87 4.49
CA PHE A 170 2.92 -13.44 4.78
C PHE A 170 2.97 -14.91 4.35
N LEU A 171 4.09 -15.36 3.77
CA LEU A 171 4.33 -16.76 3.47
C LEU A 171 4.72 -17.49 4.76
N THR A 172 4.01 -18.57 5.09
CA THR A 172 4.42 -19.45 6.18
C THR A 172 5.47 -20.44 5.65
N GLY A 173 6.31 -20.99 6.54
CA GLY A 173 7.41 -21.88 6.15
C GLY A 173 7.01 -23.18 5.45
N ASP A 174 5.70 -23.44 5.28
CA ASP A 174 5.17 -24.58 4.53
C ASP A 174 4.96 -24.27 3.03
N ASP A 175 5.08 -22.99 2.62
CA ASP A 175 4.87 -22.51 1.24
C ASP A 175 6.18 -22.26 0.46
N VAL A 176 7.34 -22.71 0.99
CA VAL A 176 8.69 -22.57 0.38
C VAL A 176 9.33 -23.92 0.09
#